data_AF-A0A9D7FG25-F1
#
_entry.id   AF-A0A9D7FG25-F1
#
_cell.length_a   1.000
_cell.length_b   1.000
_cell.length_c   1.000
_cell.angle_alpha   90.00
_cell.angle_beta   90.00
_cell.angle_gamma   90.00
#
_symmetry.space_group_name_H-M   'P 1'
#
loop_
_entity.id
_entity.type
_entity.pdbx_description
1 polymer ?
#
loop_
_entity_poly.entity_id
_entity_poly.type
_entity_poly.pdbx_seq_one_letter_code
_entity_poly.pdbx_strand_id
1 'polypeptide(L)'
;MNPVCDGTSPEVLIKNYGTAPLTSLTFHYGIDGSTSFSYIWTGSLNFLDTASVILPLINFGAGNHSFTVYTDNPNSSTDEFVHDDTLLCDFSASNILNLNGIWIQLKNDGSPNEASWDIKDVSGTVLFSRSGFTTAYGLYNDTIYLPNGCYSVSVYDSYGDGLCCYGGGQGFFSINQIDGNVLYTVRDFGAAYTKNITLDYTTGINEKEEKGTFFVYPNPASQNIRINTSFESGNTKVELVDISGRIVLEEENLIISNHLLELNIEGIQSGVYFISLTTDGKRISKKLMVN
;
A
#
# COMPACT_ATOMS: atom_id res chain seq x y z
N MET A 1 -3.23 -15.90 2.98
CA MET A 1 -4.10 -14.74 3.28
C MET A 1 -3.51 -13.52 2.61
N ASN A 2 -4.19 -12.98 1.60
CA ASN A 2 -3.81 -11.76 0.90
C ASN A 2 -4.34 -10.56 1.71
N PRO A 3 -3.49 -9.71 2.29
CA PRO A 3 -3.92 -8.55 3.05
C PRO A 3 -4.70 -7.59 2.13
N VAL A 4 -5.89 -7.30 2.61
CA VAL A 4 -7.04 -6.69 1.94
C VAL A 4 -6.87 -5.22 1.64
N CYS A 5 -7.61 -4.79 0.61
CA CYS A 5 -7.67 -3.43 0.13
C CYS A 5 -9.00 -2.71 0.31
N ASP A 6 -10.12 -3.41 0.53
CA ASP A 6 -11.39 -2.80 0.98
C ASP A 6 -12.44 -3.87 1.34
N GLY A 7 -12.02 -4.88 2.13
CA GLY A 7 -12.77 -6.11 2.42
C GLY A 7 -12.05 -7.41 2.03
N THR A 8 -12.02 -8.38 2.95
CA THR A 8 -11.80 -9.80 2.61
C THR A 8 -13.14 -10.35 2.16
N SER A 9 -13.19 -11.18 1.11
CA SER A 9 -14.24 -12.19 1.02
C SER A 9 -14.08 -13.14 2.22
N PRO A 10 -15.00 -13.15 3.19
CA PRO A 10 -14.87 -14.04 4.34
C PRO A 10 -14.93 -15.49 3.88
N GLU A 11 -14.06 -16.34 4.41
CA GLU A 11 -14.15 -17.79 4.20
C GLU A 11 -14.68 -18.43 5.48
N VAL A 12 -15.77 -19.20 5.33
CA VAL A 12 -16.39 -19.93 6.43
C VAL A 12 -16.35 -21.43 6.15
N LEU A 13 -16.10 -22.22 7.18
CA LEU A 13 -16.13 -23.68 7.12
C LEU A 13 -17.49 -24.16 7.64
N ILE A 14 -18.28 -24.81 6.80
CA ILE A 14 -19.55 -25.42 7.19
C ILE A 14 -19.40 -26.93 7.38
N LYS A 15 -20.26 -27.49 8.23
CA LYS A 15 -20.36 -28.94 8.47
C LYS A 15 -21.82 -29.36 8.53
N ASN A 16 -22.18 -30.46 7.87
CA ASN A 16 -23.54 -30.98 7.94
C ASN A 16 -23.69 -31.95 9.13
N TYR A 17 -24.49 -31.58 10.14
CA TYR A 17 -24.88 -32.48 11.23
C TYR A 17 -26.19 -33.23 10.98
N GLY A 18 -26.93 -32.89 9.94
CA GLY A 18 -28.18 -33.55 9.54
C GLY A 18 -27.94 -34.89 8.84
N THR A 19 -28.89 -35.81 9.00
CA THR A 19 -28.83 -37.15 8.40
C THR A 19 -29.09 -37.15 6.88
N ALA A 20 -29.77 -36.12 6.37
CA ALA A 20 -29.96 -35.90 4.95
C ALA A 20 -28.80 -35.07 4.37
N PRO A 21 -28.42 -35.27 3.09
CA PRO A 21 -27.48 -34.38 2.41
C PRO A 21 -27.97 -32.92 2.42
N LEU A 22 -27.09 -32.00 2.80
CA LEU A 22 -27.34 -30.57 2.75
C LEU A 22 -27.09 -30.06 1.33
N THR A 23 -28.12 -29.49 0.73
CA THR A 23 -28.15 -29.02 -0.67
C THR A 23 -28.27 -27.52 -0.80
N SER A 24 -28.81 -26.84 0.20
CA SER A 24 -28.83 -25.39 0.30
C SER A 24 -28.67 -24.92 1.74
N LEU A 25 -28.04 -23.77 1.93
CA LEU A 25 -27.92 -23.08 3.22
C LEU A 25 -27.88 -21.58 2.99
N THR A 26 -28.61 -20.82 3.80
CA THR A 26 -28.59 -19.36 3.71
C THR A 26 -27.70 -18.81 4.82
N PHE A 27 -26.84 -17.88 4.46
CA PHE A 27 -25.97 -17.15 5.37
C PHE A 27 -26.50 -15.75 5.57
N HIS A 28 -26.34 -15.24 6.78
CA HIS A 28 -26.54 -13.84 7.15
C HIS A 28 -25.31 -13.35 7.87
N TYR A 29 -24.73 -12.24 7.42
CA TYR A 29 -23.40 -11.86 7.87
C TYR A 29 -23.15 -10.36 7.77
N GLY A 30 -22.13 -9.90 8.50
CA GLY A 30 -21.64 -8.53 8.44
C GLY A 30 -20.72 -8.16 9.60
N ILE A 31 -20.57 -6.85 9.84
CA ILE A 31 -19.52 -6.27 10.69
C ILE A 31 -20.16 -5.44 11.81
N ASP A 32 -19.54 -5.45 13.00
CA ASP A 32 -19.87 -4.65 14.17
C ASP A 32 -21.34 -4.77 14.61
N GLY A 33 -21.83 -6.02 14.61
CA GLY A 33 -23.19 -6.37 15.02
C GLY A 33 -24.26 -6.12 13.97
N SER A 34 -23.91 -5.63 12.77
CA SER A 34 -24.83 -5.49 11.64
C SER A 34 -24.74 -6.71 10.72
N THR A 35 -25.80 -7.50 10.59
CA THR A 35 -25.91 -8.64 9.66
C THR A 35 -26.69 -8.27 8.40
N SER A 36 -26.21 -7.23 7.70
CA SER A 36 -26.92 -6.63 6.55
C SER A 36 -26.79 -7.42 5.23
N PHE A 37 -25.94 -8.44 5.18
CA PHE A 37 -25.68 -9.21 3.97
C PHE A 37 -26.26 -10.61 4.08
N SER A 38 -26.78 -11.12 2.96
CA SER A 38 -27.26 -12.50 2.86
C SER A 38 -26.73 -13.19 1.61
N TYR A 39 -26.43 -14.48 1.72
CA TYR A 39 -25.89 -15.30 0.65
C TYR A 39 -26.46 -16.72 0.72
N ILE A 40 -26.94 -17.25 -0.41
CA ILE A 40 -27.45 -18.62 -0.48
C ILE A 40 -26.35 -19.50 -1.07
N TRP A 41 -25.85 -20.44 -0.28
CA TRP A 41 -24.99 -21.51 -0.74
C TRP A 41 -25.83 -22.66 -1.27
N THR A 42 -25.39 -23.24 -2.39
CA THR A 42 -25.95 -24.47 -2.96
C THR A 42 -24.83 -25.48 -3.19
N GLY A 43 -25.08 -26.75 -2.90
CA GLY A 43 -24.09 -27.81 -3.06
C GLY A 43 -24.63 -29.19 -2.74
N SER A 44 -23.75 -30.08 -2.30
CA SER A 44 -24.12 -31.40 -1.78
C SER A 44 -23.10 -31.80 -0.72
N LEU A 45 -23.50 -31.72 0.55
CA LEU A 45 -22.66 -32.05 1.70
C LEU A 45 -23.30 -33.18 2.49
N ASN A 46 -22.67 -34.36 2.52
CA ASN A 46 -23.25 -35.50 3.24
C ASN A 46 -23.09 -35.33 4.76
N PHE A 47 -23.74 -36.23 5.51
CA PHE A 47 -23.62 -36.25 6.97
C PHE A 47 -22.16 -36.29 7.43
N LEU A 48 -21.82 -35.35 8.31
CA LEU A 48 -20.50 -35.09 8.89
C LEU A 48 -19.41 -34.57 7.94
N ASP A 49 -19.70 -34.38 6.66
CA ASP A 49 -18.78 -33.75 5.72
C ASP A 49 -18.67 -32.24 6.00
N THR A 50 -17.54 -31.64 5.60
CA THR A 50 -17.29 -30.19 5.69
C THR A 50 -17.03 -29.55 4.33
N ALA A 51 -17.34 -28.27 4.18
CA ALA A 51 -17.03 -27.48 2.99
C ALA A 51 -16.59 -26.06 3.34
N SER A 52 -15.60 -25.54 2.61
CA SER A 52 -15.25 -24.11 2.65
C SER A 52 -16.20 -23.33 1.74
N VAL A 53 -16.74 -22.22 2.23
CA VAL A 53 -17.60 -21.31 1.49
C VAL A 53 -16.98 -19.91 1.54
N ILE A 54 -16.76 -19.33 0.37
CA ILE A 54 -16.31 -17.95 0.22
C ILE A 54 -17.56 -17.07 0.13
N LEU A 55 -17.77 -16.21 1.11
CA LEU A 55 -18.87 -15.26 1.15
C LEU A 55 -18.54 -14.02 0.31
N PRO A 56 -19.56 -13.32 -0.24
CA PRO A 56 -19.35 -12.06 -0.94
C PRO A 56 -18.61 -11.02 -0.10
N LEU A 57 -17.91 -10.11 -0.78
CA LEU A 57 -17.10 -9.03 -0.19
C LEU A 57 -17.90 -8.18 0.81
N ILE A 58 -17.26 -7.79 1.92
CA ILE A 58 -17.76 -6.76 2.84
C ILE A 58 -16.68 -5.72 3.07
N ASN A 59 -17.05 -4.44 2.95
CA ASN A 59 -16.16 -3.32 3.22
C ASN A 59 -16.21 -2.93 4.71
N PHE A 60 -15.07 -2.56 5.26
CA PHE A 60 -14.92 -2.06 6.63
C PHE A 60 -13.72 -1.12 6.69
N GLY A 61 -13.78 -0.13 7.58
CA GLY A 61 -12.71 0.87 7.73
C GLY A 61 -11.52 0.37 8.53
N ALA A 62 -10.61 1.30 8.87
CA ALA A 62 -9.54 1.02 9.81
C ALA A 62 -10.06 0.83 11.23
N GLY A 63 -9.43 -0.07 11.98
CA GLY A 63 -9.70 -0.27 13.40
C GLY A 63 -10.01 -1.71 13.77
N ASN A 64 -10.56 -1.87 14.97
CA ASN A 64 -11.00 -3.17 15.46
C ASN A 64 -12.46 -3.38 15.08
N HIS A 65 -12.74 -4.56 14.55
CA HIS A 65 -14.05 -4.94 14.04
C HIS A 65 -14.45 -6.32 14.56
N SER A 66 -15.76 -6.57 14.59
CA SER A 66 -16.32 -7.88 14.91
C SER A 66 -17.11 -8.42 13.73
N PHE A 67 -16.64 -9.50 13.11
CA PHE A 67 -17.36 -10.20 12.06
C PHE A 67 -18.38 -11.15 12.68
N THR A 68 -19.63 -11.03 12.29
CA THR A 68 -20.72 -11.93 12.70
C THR A 68 -21.28 -12.64 11.47
N VAL A 69 -21.42 -13.95 11.55
CA VAL A 69 -22.11 -14.77 10.55
C VAL A 69 -23.02 -15.77 11.26
N TYR A 70 -24.21 -15.96 10.71
CA TYR A 70 -25.05 -17.09 11.08
C TYR A 70 -25.71 -17.75 9.87
N THR A 71 -26.12 -18.99 10.07
CA THR A 71 -26.78 -19.80 9.05
C THR A 71 -28.27 -19.98 9.34
N ASP A 72 -29.09 -20.06 8.30
CA ASP A 72 -30.49 -20.46 8.40
C ASP A 72 -30.96 -21.22 7.15
N ASN A 73 -32.17 -21.76 7.23
CA ASN A 73 -32.87 -22.42 6.13
C ASN A 73 -32.10 -23.60 5.47
N PRO A 74 -31.55 -24.58 6.23
CA PRO A 74 -30.95 -25.77 5.63
C PRO A 74 -32.00 -26.50 4.78
N ASN A 75 -31.71 -26.71 3.50
CA ASN A 75 -32.66 -27.29 2.53
C ASN A 75 -34.03 -26.59 2.52
N SER A 76 -34.06 -25.27 2.70
CA SER A 76 -35.30 -24.46 2.79
C SER A 76 -36.24 -24.85 3.94
N SER A 77 -35.71 -25.55 4.96
CA SER A 77 -36.43 -25.96 6.16
C SER A 77 -35.93 -25.19 7.37
N THR A 78 -36.75 -25.08 8.41
CA THR A 78 -36.30 -24.50 9.69
C THR A 78 -35.25 -25.41 10.33
N ASP A 79 -34.16 -24.83 10.82
CA ASP A 79 -33.17 -25.59 11.59
C ASP A 79 -33.76 -26.07 12.91
N GLU A 80 -33.50 -27.32 13.27
CA GLU A 80 -33.95 -27.95 14.51
C GLU A 80 -33.05 -27.56 15.70
N PHE A 81 -31.85 -27.03 15.47
CA PHE A 81 -30.89 -26.69 16.50
C PHE A 81 -30.21 -25.33 16.29
N VAL A 82 -30.91 -24.24 16.61
CA VAL A 82 -30.44 -22.85 16.39
C VAL A 82 -29.25 -22.38 17.25
N HIS A 83 -28.67 -23.23 18.09
CA HIS A 83 -27.67 -22.83 19.10
C HIS A 83 -26.21 -22.94 18.62
N ASP A 84 -25.95 -23.56 17.46
CA ASP A 84 -24.62 -23.63 16.83
C ASP A 84 -24.51 -22.83 15.53
N ASP A 85 -25.56 -22.08 15.17
CA ASP A 85 -25.64 -21.37 13.91
C ASP A 85 -24.84 -20.08 13.84
N THR A 86 -24.35 -19.53 14.96
CA THR A 86 -23.71 -18.21 14.98
C THR A 86 -22.23 -18.29 15.32
N LEU A 87 -21.40 -17.70 14.45
CA LEU A 87 -19.99 -17.46 14.69
C LEU A 87 -19.73 -15.96 14.79
N LEU A 88 -18.87 -15.62 15.75
CA LEU A 88 -18.32 -14.28 15.95
C LEU A 88 -16.80 -14.36 15.91
N CYS A 89 -16.18 -13.45 15.17
CA CYS A 89 -14.73 -13.34 15.07
C CYS A 89 -14.30 -11.88 15.14
N ASP A 90 -13.56 -11.53 16.19
CA ASP A 90 -12.95 -10.21 16.31
C ASP A 90 -11.64 -10.15 15.52
N PHE A 91 -11.44 -9.06 14.79
CA PHE A 91 -10.22 -8.82 14.01
C PHE A 91 -9.83 -7.34 14.03
N SER A 92 -8.58 -7.06 13.63
CA SER A 92 -8.07 -5.70 13.51
C SER A 92 -7.61 -5.43 12.09
N ALA A 93 -8.24 -4.44 11.46
CA ALA A 93 -7.87 -3.90 10.14
C ALA A 93 -6.68 -2.93 10.25
N SER A 94 -5.61 -3.33 10.95
CA SER A 94 -4.42 -2.51 11.23
C SER A 94 -3.60 -2.15 9.98
N ASN A 95 -3.89 -2.77 8.84
CA ASN A 95 -3.30 -2.44 7.54
C ASN A 95 -4.04 -1.33 6.80
N ILE A 96 -5.24 -0.92 7.25
CA ILE A 96 -5.97 0.22 6.68
C ILE A 96 -5.58 1.48 7.42
N LEU A 97 -5.12 2.47 6.67
CA LEU A 97 -4.50 3.69 7.18
C LEU A 97 -5.24 4.90 6.62
N ASN A 98 -5.70 5.78 7.50
CA ASN A 98 -6.26 7.08 7.13
C ASN A 98 -5.12 8.08 6.84
N LEU A 99 -4.38 7.85 5.76
CA LEU A 99 -3.21 8.63 5.34
C LEU A 99 -3.25 8.82 3.82
N ASN A 100 -2.89 10.00 3.34
CA ASN A 100 -2.73 10.29 1.91
C ASN A 100 -1.32 9.99 1.36
N GLY A 101 -0.54 9.25 2.12
CA GLY A 101 0.80 8.83 1.76
C GLY A 101 1.57 8.25 2.93
N ILE A 102 2.78 7.83 2.64
CA ILE A 102 3.71 7.20 3.56
C ILE A 102 5.09 7.83 3.45
N TRP A 103 5.88 7.69 4.51
CA TRP A 103 7.27 8.09 4.53
C TRP A 103 8.15 6.85 4.68
N ILE A 104 8.88 6.52 3.61
CA ILE A 104 9.85 5.44 3.59
C ILE A 104 11.18 5.96 4.12
N GLN A 105 11.73 5.25 5.10
CA GLN A 105 13.09 5.48 5.57
C GLN A 105 13.90 4.21 5.43
N LEU A 106 15.01 4.31 4.71
CA LEU A 106 15.95 3.23 4.51
C LEU A 106 17.32 3.67 4.99
N LYS A 107 17.88 2.93 5.95
CA LYS A 107 19.28 3.02 6.32
C LYS A 107 19.99 1.77 5.86
N ASN A 108 20.95 1.92 4.96
CA ASN A 108 21.77 0.81 4.49
C ASN A 108 22.62 0.23 5.64
N ASP A 109 23.13 -0.96 5.40
CA ASP A 109 24.20 -1.56 6.17
C ASP A 109 25.57 -1.22 5.52
N GLY A 110 26.57 -2.10 5.65
CA GLY A 110 27.88 -1.90 5.01
C GLY A 110 27.87 -2.04 3.48
N SER A 111 26.85 -2.68 2.90
CA SER A 111 26.76 -3.07 1.49
C SER A 111 25.58 -2.37 0.78
N PRO A 112 25.63 -1.04 0.60
CA PRO A 112 24.47 -0.26 0.16
C PRO A 112 23.93 -0.64 -1.23
N ASN A 113 24.77 -1.21 -2.08
CA ASN A 113 24.42 -1.59 -3.46
C ASN A 113 23.50 -2.81 -3.55
N GLU A 114 23.25 -3.51 -2.44
CA GLU A 114 22.39 -4.69 -2.38
C GLU A 114 20.94 -4.33 -2.10
N ALA A 115 20.71 -3.18 -1.45
CA ALA A 115 19.40 -2.73 -1.04
C ALA A 115 18.60 -2.10 -2.18
N SER A 116 17.31 -2.41 -2.23
CA SER A 116 16.33 -1.70 -3.05
C SER A 116 14.94 -1.80 -2.44
N TRP A 117 14.02 -0.93 -2.83
CA TRP A 117 12.61 -1.04 -2.42
C TRP A 117 11.68 -0.67 -3.56
N ASP A 118 10.47 -1.22 -3.55
CA ASP A 118 9.39 -0.82 -4.45
C ASP A 118 8.02 -0.75 -3.76
N ILE A 119 7.11 -0.03 -4.41
CA ILE A 119 5.70 0.06 -4.07
C ILE A 119 4.92 -0.33 -5.32
N LYS A 120 4.11 -1.38 -5.20
CA LYS A 120 3.22 -1.84 -6.28
C LYS A 120 1.77 -1.64 -5.90
N ASP A 121 0.92 -1.42 -6.89
CA ASP A 121 -0.54 -1.47 -6.72
C ASP A 121 -1.06 -2.92 -6.70
N VAL A 122 -2.38 -3.08 -6.54
CA VAL A 122 -3.07 -4.38 -6.52
C VAL A 122 -2.92 -5.17 -7.83
N SER A 123 -2.64 -4.50 -8.95
CA SER A 123 -2.40 -5.16 -10.24
C SER A 123 -0.97 -5.71 -10.37
N GLY A 124 -0.10 -5.41 -9.39
CA GLY A 124 1.32 -5.73 -9.42
C GLY A 124 2.15 -4.72 -10.22
N THR A 125 1.56 -3.59 -10.62
CA THR A 125 2.28 -2.53 -11.33
C THR A 125 3.16 -1.76 -10.36
N VAL A 126 4.46 -1.64 -10.65
CA VAL A 126 5.38 -0.80 -9.87
C VAL A 126 5.04 0.67 -10.07
N LEU A 127 4.61 1.33 -8.98
CA LEU A 127 4.31 2.76 -8.97
C LEU A 127 5.58 3.57 -8.67
N PHE A 128 6.33 3.15 -7.65
CA PHE A 128 7.55 3.79 -7.19
C PHE A 128 8.59 2.74 -6.82
N SER A 129 9.86 3.05 -7.02
CA SER A 129 10.94 2.25 -6.45
C SER A 129 12.19 3.07 -6.19
N ARG A 130 13.18 2.47 -5.54
CA ARG A 130 14.52 3.06 -5.43
C ARG A 130 15.55 1.96 -5.31
N SER A 131 16.67 2.14 -5.99
CA SER A 131 17.80 1.22 -6.01
C SER A 131 19.09 1.98 -6.27
N GLY A 132 20.22 1.26 -6.36
CA GLY A 132 21.51 1.85 -6.72
C GLY A 132 22.10 2.74 -5.61
N PHE A 133 21.86 2.41 -4.35
CA PHE A 133 22.48 3.15 -3.25
C PHE A 133 24.00 2.89 -3.22
N THR A 134 24.78 3.92 -2.95
CA THR A 134 26.25 3.86 -3.00
C THR A 134 26.92 4.24 -1.69
N THR A 135 26.16 4.62 -0.67
CA THR A 135 26.70 5.10 0.61
C THR A 135 26.42 4.09 1.71
N ALA A 136 27.48 3.45 2.21
CA ALA A 136 27.41 2.55 3.36
C ALA A 136 26.84 3.31 4.57
N TYR A 137 25.90 2.68 5.27
CA TYR A 137 25.15 3.27 6.37
C TYR A 137 24.40 4.57 6.02
N GLY A 138 24.21 4.85 4.72
CA GLY A 138 23.47 6.01 4.23
C GLY A 138 22.02 5.95 4.65
N LEU A 139 21.48 7.09 5.07
CA LEU A 139 20.07 7.26 5.44
C LEU A 139 19.32 7.99 4.32
N TYR A 140 18.26 7.36 3.83
CA TYR A 140 17.44 7.82 2.73
C TYR A 140 16.00 7.97 3.21
N ASN A 141 15.38 9.10 2.88
CA ASN A 141 14.06 9.51 3.32
C ASN A 141 13.23 9.89 2.10
N ASP A 142 12.20 9.10 1.81
CA ASP A 142 11.35 9.27 0.64
C ASP A 142 9.89 9.39 1.08
N THR A 143 9.31 10.58 0.95
CA THR A 143 7.88 10.82 1.20
C THR A 143 7.11 10.54 -0.08
N ILE A 144 6.17 9.61 -0.03
CA ILE A 144 5.39 9.13 -1.16
C ILE A 144 3.90 9.36 -0.86
N TYR A 145 3.27 10.21 -1.65
CA TYR A 145 1.82 10.42 -1.66
C TYR A 145 1.16 9.38 -2.56
N LEU A 146 0.07 8.79 -2.09
CA LEU A 146 -0.60 7.69 -2.78
C LEU A 146 -2.10 7.91 -2.66
N PRO A 147 -2.86 7.80 -3.76
CA PRO A 147 -4.32 7.84 -3.70
C PRO A 147 -4.89 6.73 -2.81
N ASN A 148 -6.18 6.85 -2.50
CA ASN A 148 -6.92 5.75 -1.90
C ASN A 148 -6.76 4.48 -2.73
N GLY A 149 -6.48 3.40 -2.05
CA GLY A 149 -6.11 2.16 -2.70
C GLY A 149 -5.13 1.38 -1.86
N CYS A 150 -4.44 0.46 -2.51
CA CYS A 150 -3.84 -0.63 -1.81
C CYS A 150 -2.57 -1.11 -2.48
N TYR A 151 -1.59 -1.35 -1.62
CA TYR A 151 -0.22 -1.32 -2.03
C TYR A 151 0.58 -2.40 -1.32
N SER A 152 1.47 -3.05 -2.07
CA SER A 152 2.56 -3.83 -1.48
C SER A 152 3.80 -2.97 -1.44
N VAL A 153 4.36 -2.77 -0.25
CA VAL A 153 5.63 -2.09 -0.03
C VAL A 153 6.68 -3.13 0.27
N SER A 154 7.68 -3.23 -0.61
CA SER A 154 8.71 -4.27 -0.54
C SER A 154 10.09 -3.66 -0.41
N VAL A 155 10.94 -4.28 0.40
CA VAL A 155 12.39 -4.04 0.45
C VAL A 155 13.12 -5.34 0.10
N TYR A 156 14.21 -5.21 -0.63
CA TYR A 156 15.01 -6.30 -1.15
C TYR A 156 16.47 -6.09 -0.76
N ASP A 157 17.15 -7.21 -0.54
CA ASP A 157 18.58 -7.29 -0.35
C ASP A 157 19.12 -8.42 -1.23
N SER A 158 20.01 -8.08 -2.18
CA SER A 158 20.42 -9.05 -3.21
C SER A 158 21.35 -10.16 -2.71
N TYR A 159 22.01 -9.96 -1.56
CA TYR A 159 22.90 -10.96 -0.97
C TYR A 159 22.15 -11.92 -0.03
N GLY A 160 21.06 -11.43 0.58
CA GLY A 160 20.13 -12.21 1.36
C GLY A 160 20.41 -12.22 2.86
N ASP A 161 21.14 -11.24 3.39
CA ASP A 161 21.40 -11.08 4.83
C ASP A 161 20.67 -9.89 5.46
N GLY A 162 19.88 -9.16 4.67
CA GLY A 162 19.06 -8.04 5.14
C GLY A 162 19.88 -6.78 5.39
N LEU A 163 19.48 -5.96 6.37
CA LEU A 163 20.13 -4.67 6.66
C LEU A 163 20.80 -4.63 8.06
N CYS A 164 20.81 -5.75 8.78
CA CYS A 164 21.39 -5.82 10.12
C CYS A 164 21.89 -7.23 10.44
N CYS A 165 22.50 -7.32 11.60
CA CYS A 165 22.49 -8.52 12.43
C CYS A 165 23.70 -9.45 12.24
N TYR A 166 24.08 -9.85 11.02
CA TYR A 166 25.42 -10.43 10.81
C TYR A 166 26.47 -9.31 10.63
N GLY A 167 27.65 -9.45 11.26
CA GLY A 167 28.77 -8.50 11.08
C GLY A 167 28.63 -7.10 11.71
N GLY A 168 27.52 -6.79 12.40
CA GLY A 168 27.32 -5.52 13.10
C GLY A 168 26.53 -4.46 12.30
N GLY A 169 25.84 -4.84 11.24
CA GLY A 169 24.99 -3.94 10.45
C GLY A 169 23.97 -3.15 11.31
N GLN A 170 23.94 -1.83 11.11
CA GLN A 170 23.06 -0.89 11.82
C GLN A 170 21.98 -0.29 10.92
N GLY A 171 21.67 -0.96 9.80
CA GLY A 171 20.64 -0.58 8.86
C GLY A 171 19.23 -1.00 9.31
N PHE A 172 18.25 -0.48 8.57
CA PHE A 172 16.83 -0.78 8.73
C PHE A 172 16.03 -0.28 7.52
N PHE A 173 14.84 -0.84 7.34
CA PHE A 173 13.81 -0.31 6.46
C PHE A 173 12.55 -0.04 7.28
N SER A 174 11.99 1.15 7.18
CA SER A 174 10.76 1.52 7.88
C SER A 174 9.74 2.18 6.95
N ILE A 175 8.49 1.82 7.21
CA ILE A 175 7.29 2.44 6.64
C ILE A 175 6.70 3.28 7.77
N ASN A 176 6.58 4.57 7.53
CA ASN A 176 6.13 5.54 8.54
C ASN A 176 4.94 6.33 7.99
N GLN A 177 4.16 6.91 8.90
CA GLN A 177 3.25 8.00 8.57
C GLN A 177 4.05 9.24 8.16
N ILE A 178 3.45 10.12 7.37
CA ILE A 178 4.10 11.36 6.91
C ILE A 178 4.49 12.26 8.10
N ASP A 179 3.80 12.18 9.23
CA ASP A 179 4.12 12.91 10.45
C ASP A 179 5.30 12.33 11.26
N GLY A 180 5.86 11.21 10.81
CA GLY A 180 7.01 10.54 11.41
C GLY A 180 6.68 9.35 12.31
N ASN A 181 5.40 9.05 12.57
CA ASN A 181 5.02 7.88 13.36
C ASN A 181 5.38 6.58 12.63
N VAL A 182 6.13 5.69 13.29
CA VAL A 182 6.55 4.41 12.70
C VAL A 182 5.36 3.45 12.62
N LEU A 183 5.06 2.92 11.44
CA LEU A 183 4.04 1.88 11.24
C LEU A 183 4.68 0.49 11.26
N TYR A 184 5.77 0.34 10.51
CA TYR A 184 6.49 -0.93 10.38
C TYR A 184 7.99 -0.66 10.30
N THR A 185 8.78 -1.56 10.89
CA THR A 185 10.24 -1.54 10.76
C THR A 185 10.74 -2.96 10.68
N VAL A 186 11.63 -3.20 9.72
CA VAL A 186 12.32 -4.47 9.54
C VAL A 186 13.82 -4.22 9.40
N ARG A 187 14.62 -5.18 9.82
CA ARG A 187 16.09 -5.09 9.77
C ARG A 187 16.69 -6.38 9.24
N ASP A 188 16.32 -7.51 9.83
CA ASP A 188 16.67 -8.85 9.37
C ASP A 188 15.48 -9.41 8.58
N PHE A 189 15.65 -9.56 7.27
CA PHE A 189 14.62 -10.08 6.36
C PHE A 189 15.17 -11.05 5.31
N GLY A 190 16.43 -11.44 5.43
CA GLY A 190 17.14 -12.13 4.37
C GLY A 190 17.05 -11.34 3.06
N ALA A 191 16.58 -11.97 1.99
CA ALA A 191 16.55 -11.37 0.65
C ALA A 191 15.39 -10.41 0.38
N ALA A 192 14.26 -10.55 1.07
CA ALA A 192 13.09 -9.70 0.82
C ALA A 192 12.14 -9.63 2.01
N TYR A 193 11.56 -8.45 2.21
CA TYR A 193 10.41 -8.23 3.09
C TYR A 193 9.32 -7.49 2.32
N THR A 194 8.08 -7.90 2.49
CA THR A 194 6.92 -7.22 1.89
C THR A 194 5.86 -6.98 2.94
N LYS A 195 5.35 -5.74 2.97
CA LYS A 195 4.22 -5.34 3.78
C LYS A 195 3.14 -4.75 2.91
N ASN A 196 1.93 -5.28 3.04
CA ASN A 196 0.77 -4.71 2.37
C ASN A 196 0.10 -3.68 3.28
N ILE A 197 -0.31 -2.56 2.69
CA ILE A 197 -1.01 -1.46 3.33
C ILE A 197 -2.16 -1.01 2.43
N THR A 198 -3.18 -0.44 3.07
CA THR A 198 -4.33 0.18 2.43
C THR A 198 -4.38 1.61 2.88
N LEU A 199 -4.47 2.54 1.94
CA LEU A 199 -4.72 3.94 2.22
C LEU A 199 -6.20 4.22 1.94
N ASP A 200 -6.89 4.68 2.97
CA ASP A 200 -8.29 5.08 2.90
C ASP A 200 -8.46 6.34 3.74
N TYR A 201 -8.21 7.47 3.10
CA TYR A 201 -8.38 8.78 3.69
C TYR A 201 -9.58 9.48 3.07
N THR A 202 -10.24 10.29 3.89
CA THR A 202 -11.22 11.26 3.39
C THR A 202 -10.46 12.51 2.98
N THR A 203 -10.80 13.10 1.84
CA THR A 203 -10.30 14.42 1.41
C THR A 203 -10.93 15.50 2.29
N GLY A 204 -10.57 15.51 3.57
CA GLY A 204 -10.90 16.58 4.49
C GLY A 204 -10.00 17.79 4.24
N ILE A 205 -10.56 18.99 4.35
CA ILE A 205 -9.83 20.27 4.25
C ILE A 205 -8.96 20.42 5.51
N ASN A 206 -7.88 19.66 5.60
CA ASN A 206 -6.83 19.95 6.56
C ASN A 206 -5.74 20.72 5.81
N GLU A 207 -5.98 22.03 5.70
CA GLU A 207 -4.97 23.05 5.43
C GLU A 207 -3.99 23.11 6.60
N LYS A 208 -3.21 22.04 6.80
CA LYS A 208 -1.92 22.25 7.43
C LYS A 208 -1.05 22.80 6.31
N GLU A 209 -0.54 24.02 6.48
CA GLU A 209 0.46 24.61 5.58
C GLU A 209 1.75 23.76 5.64
N GLU A 210 1.71 22.57 5.06
CA GLU A 210 2.89 21.79 4.84
C GLU A 210 3.70 22.50 3.76
N LYS A 211 4.98 22.72 4.05
CA LYS A 211 5.95 23.06 3.00
C LYS A 211 5.86 21.93 1.98
N GLY A 212 5.39 22.25 0.78
CA GLY A 212 5.22 21.25 -0.27
C GLY A 212 6.49 20.42 -0.45
N THR A 213 6.33 19.16 -0.78
CA THR A 213 7.45 18.24 -1.03
C THR A 213 7.12 17.36 -2.23
N PHE A 214 8.15 16.75 -2.78
CA PHE A 214 8.00 15.76 -3.83
C PHE A 214 9.16 14.77 -3.85
N PHE A 215 8.88 13.62 -4.44
CA PHE A 215 9.79 12.53 -4.76
C PHE A 215 9.84 12.37 -6.28
N VAL A 216 11.00 12.01 -6.83
CA VAL A 216 11.21 11.83 -8.27
C VAL A 216 11.75 10.45 -8.54
N TYR A 217 11.13 9.75 -9.50
CA TYR A 217 11.49 8.40 -9.89
C TYR A 217 11.42 8.20 -11.42
N PRO A 218 12.33 7.45 -12.05
CA PRO A 218 13.56 6.92 -11.48
C PRO A 218 14.55 8.04 -11.13
N ASN A 219 15.48 7.75 -10.23
CA ASN A 219 16.62 8.62 -9.96
C ASN A 219 17.81 7.72 -9.60
N PRO A 220 18.80 7.55 -10.51
CA PRO A 220 19.01 8.29 -11.77
C PRO A 220 17.99 8.02 -12.89
N ALA A 221 17.81 8.98 -13.82
CA ALA A 221 16.85 8.91 -14.94
C ALA A 221 17.49 9.17 -16.30
N SER A 222 16.84 8.77 -17.40
CA SER A 222 17.35 8.96 -18.78
C SER A 222 16.32 9.45 -19.80
N GLN A 223 15.03 9.17 -19.62
CA GLN A 223 13.98 9.52 -20.58
C GLN A 223 12.75 10.09 -19.89
N ASN A 224 11.96 9.28 -19.19
CA ASN A 224 10.76 9.75 -18.50
C ASN A 224 10.95 9.69 -16.99
N ILE A 225 10.46 10.71 -16.28
CA ILE A 225 10.38 10.73 -14.82
C ILE A 225 8.94 10.91 -14.38
N ARG A 226 8.64 10.34 -13.22
CA ARG A 226 7.43 10.53 -12.43
C ARG A 226 7.77 11.36 -11.21
N ILE A 227 6.98 12.40 -11.01
CA ILE A 227 7.08 13.33 -9.90
C ILE A 227 5.88 13.09 -9.00
N ASN A 228 6.13 12.57 -7.82
CA ASN A 228 5.12 12.34 -6.80
C ASN A 228 5.16 13.46 -5.77
N THR A 229 4.07 14.16 -5.57
CA THR A 229 4.07 15.43 -4.84
C THR A 229 2.91 15.56 -3.86
N SER A 230 3.11 16.39 -2.82
CA SER A 230 2.08 16.72 -1.84
C SER A 230 0.85 17.39 -2.44
N PHE A 231 0.95 18.00 -3.63
CA PHE A 231 -0.20 18.57 -4.32
C PHE A 231 -1.03 17.46 -4.96
N GLU A 232 -2.31 17.36 -4.61
CA GLU A 232 -3.20 16.32 -5.15
C GLU A 232 -3.54 16.56 -6.62
N SER A 233 -3.82 17.82 -6.98
CA SER A 233 -4.04 18.28 -8.34
C SER A 233 -3.64 19.74 -8.48
N GLY A 234 -3.39 20.19 -9.71
CA GLY A 234 -3.10 21.59 -9.96
C GLY A 234 -2.28 21.83 -11.22
N ASN A 235 -2.29 23.08 -11.69
CA ASN A 235 -1.47 23.50 -12.81
C ASN A 235 -0.06 23.87 -12.34
N THR A 236 0.96 23.36 -13.02
CA THR A 236 2.33 23.33 -12.52
C THR A 236 3.33 23.72 -13.59
N LYS A 237 4.37 24.45 -13.16
CA LYS A 237 5.59 24.70 -13.92
C LYS A 237 6.71 23.81 -13.42
N VAL A 238 7.48 23.22 -14.33
CA VAL A 238 8.70 22.45 -14.01
C VAL A 238 9.92 23.08 -14.68
N GLU A 239 10.98 23.25 -13.90
CA GLU A 239 12.29 23.74 -14.39
C GLU A 239 13.38 22.74 -14.01
N LEU A 240 14.28 22.39 -14.93
CA LEU A 240 15.54 21.71 -14.62
C LEU A 240 16.70 22.67 -14.79
N VAL A 241 17.55 22.74 -13.77
CA VAL A 241 18.69 23.65 -13.71
C VAL A 241 19.97 22.83 -13.48
N ASP A 242 21.01 23.07 -14.25
CA ASP A 242 22.32 22.43 -14.04
C ASP A 242 23.08 23.03 -12.84
N ILE A 243 24.21 22.43 -12.46
CA ILE A 243 25.02 22.92 -11.31
C ILE A 243 25.56 24.35 -11.48
N SER A 244 25.56 24.90 -12.70
CA SER A 244 25.98 26.27 -12.99
C SER A 244 24.83 27.29 -12.89
N GLY A 245 23.60 26.83 -12.64
CA GLY A 245 22.42 27.68 -12.56
C GLY A 245 21.74 27.91 -13.90
N ARG A 246 22.15 27.23 -14.98
CA ARG A 246 21.52 27.36 -16.29
C ARG A 246 20.30 26.45 -16.39
N ILE A 247 19.18 27.03 -16.83
CA ILE A 247 17.95 26.28 -17.13
C ILE A 247 18.19 25.45 -18.39
N VAL A 248 17.98 24.13 -18.28
CA VAL A 248 18.14 23.17 -19.38
C VAL A 248 16.81 22.60 -19.89
N LEU A 249 15.76 22.67 -19.08
CA LEU A 249 14.38 22.36 -19.45
C LEU A 249 13.45 23.29 -18.68
N GLU A 250 12.41 23.79 -19.34
CA GLU A 250 11.35 24.57 -18.75
C GLU A 250 10.03 24.20 -19.42
N GLU A 251 9.10 23.67 -18.63
CA GLU A 251 7.77 23.25 -19.09
C GLU A 251 6.71 23.92 -18.22
N GLU A 252 5.69 24.47 -18.87
CA GLU A 252 4.57 25.15 -18.22
C GLU A 252 3.26 24.45 -18.53
N ASN A 253 2.25 24.75 -17.72
CA ASN A 253 0.90 24.22 -17.86
C ASN A 253 0.78 22.69 -17.69
N LEU A 254 1.71 22.10 -16.94
CA LEU A 254 1.70 20.68 -16.61
C LEU A 254 0.66 20.38 -15.54
N ILE A 255 -0.12 19.32 -15.73
CA ILE A 255 -1.22 18.96 -14.83
C ILE A 255 -0.75 17.89 -13.85
N ILE A 256 -0.81 18.21 -12.56
CA ILE A 256 -0.76 17.21 -11.51
C ILE A 256 -2.14 16.57 -11.39
N SER A 257 -2.18 15.24 -11.33
CA SER A 257 -3.38 14.47 -11.05
C SER A 257 -3.04 13.33 -10.11
N ASN A 258 -3.83 13.16 -9.04
CA ASN A 258 -3.63 12.10 -8.05
C ASN A 258 -2.20 12.08 -7.50
N HIS A 259 -1.69 13.25 -7.11
CA HIS A 259 -0.33 13.43 -6.62
C HIS A 259 0.79 13.14 -7.62
N LEU A 260 0.46 12.91 -8.90
CA LEU A 260 1.43 12.48 -9.92
C LEU A 260 1.52 13.49 -11.06
N LEU A 261 2.75 13.70 -11.52
CA LEU A 261 3.08 14.39 -12.77
C LEU A 261 4.14 13.59 -13.52
N GLU A 262 3.95 13.41 -14.83
CA GLU A 262 4.95 12.78 -15.71
C GLU A 262 5.68 13.86 -16.52
N LEU A 263 7.00 13.68 -16.71
CA LEU A 263 7.84 14.60 -17.46
C LEU A 263 8.84 13.82 -18.32
N ASN A 264 8.94 14.20 -19.60
CA ASN A 264 9.96 13.70 -20.50
C ASN A 264 11.22 14.60 -20.40
N ILE A 265 12.37 13.98 -20.16
CA ILE A 265 13.70 14.56 -20.05
C ILE A 265 14.68 13.97 -21.09
N GLU A 266 14.17 13.28 -22.11
CA GLU A 266 14.97 12.71 -23.20
C GLU A 266 15.80 13.79 -23.88
N GLY A 267 17.07 13.48 -24.12
CA GLY A 267 18.03 14.40 -24.75
C GLY A 267 18.74 15.35 -23.78
N ILE A 268 18.38 15.36 -22.49
CA ILE A 268 19.17 16.05 -21.47
C ILE A 268 20.47 15.28 -21.24
N GLN A 269 21.60 16.01 -21.23
CA GLN A 269 22.92 15.41 -21.04
C GLN A 269 23.08 14.81 -19.64
N SER A 270 23.86 13.73 -19.54
CA SER A 270 24.18 13.09 -18.26
C SER A 270 24.81 14.11 -17.30
N GLY A 271 24.35 14.12 -16.05
CA GLY A 271 24.80 15.09 -15.07
C GLY A 271 23.94 15.20 -13.82
N VAL A 272 24.29 16.16 -12.98
CA VAL A 272 23.53 16.50 -11.77
C VAL A 272 22.72 17.76 -12.03
N TYR A 273 21.43 17.70 -11.74
CA TYR A 273 20.48 18.78 -11.93
C TYR A 273 19.67 19.04 -10.67
N PHE A 274 19.11 20.24 -10.59
CA PHE A 274 18.04 20.58 -9.65
C PHE A 274 16.74 20.72 -10.44
N ILE A 275 15.76 19.88 -10.10
CA ILE A 275 14.39 19.98 -10.62
C ILE A 275 13.56 20.82 -9.65
N SER A 276 12.84 21.80 -10.16
CA SER A 276 11.93 22.66 -9.41
C SER A 276 10.49 22.46 -9.90
N LEU A 277 9.56 22.26 -8.97
CA LEU A 277 8.12 22.32 -9.21
C LEU A 277 7.58 23.63 -8.67
N THR A 278 6.72 24.31 -9.44
CA THR A 278 5.96 25.48 -8.99
C THR A 278 4.48 25.27 -9.24
N THR A 279 3.70 25.13 -8.16
CA THR A 279 2.24 24.93 -8.18
C THR A 279 1.62 25.94 -7.23
N ASP A 280 0.59 26.67 -7.66
CA ASP A 280 -0.10 27.71 -6.86
C ASP A 280 0.86 28.72 -6.21
N GLY A 281 1.91 29.12 -6.93
CA GLY A 281 2.93 30.06 -6.45
C GLY A 281 3.93 29.49 -5.44
N LYS A 282 3.79 28.22 -5.02
CA LYS A 282 4.74 27.53 -4.15
C LYS A 282 5.79 26.81 -4.99
N ARG A 283 7.06 27.21 -4.84
CA ARG A 283 8.20 26.57 -5.50
C ARG A 283 8.94 25.63 -4.56
N ILE A 284 9.17 24.41 -5.01
CA ILE A 284 9.89 23.35 -4.28
C ILE A 284 10.95 22.72 -5.20
N SER A 285 12.11 22.33 -4.66
CA SER A 285 13.23 21.82 -5.47
C SER A 285 13.86 20.54 -4.90
N LYS A 286 14.31 19.64 -5.78
CA LYS A 286 15.03 18.40 -5.44
C LYS A 286 16.20 18.18 -6.40
N LYS A 287 17.21 17.43 -5.96
CA LYS A 287 18.32 16.97 -6.81
C LYS A 287 17.88 15.79 -7.67
N LEU A 288 18.24 15.82 -8.95
CA LEU A 288 18.03 14.76 -9.93
C LEU A 288 19.38 14.37 -10.56
N MET A 289 19.62 13.07 -10.73
CA MET A 289 20.74 12.57 -11.52
C MET A 289 20.21 12.09 -12.87
N VAL A 290 20.83 12.56 -13.96
CA VAL A 290 20.50 12.15 -15.33
C VAL A 290 21.66 11.35 -15.91
N ASN A 291 21.36 10.27 -16.61
CA ASN A 291 22.31 9.36 -17.26
C ASN A 291 22.28 9.49 -18.77
#